data_AF-A0A3A8W8U6-F1
#
_entry.id   AF-A0A3A8W8U6-F1
#
_cell.length_a   1.000
_cell.length_b   1.000
_cell.length_c   1.000
_cell.angle_alpha   90.00
_cell.angle_beta   90.00
_cell.angle_gamma   90.00
#
_symmetry.space_group_name_H-M   'P 1'
#
loop_
_entity.id
_entity.type
_entity.pdbx_description
1 polymer ?
#
loop_
_entity_poly.entity_id
_entity_poly.type
_entity_poly.pdbx_seq_one_letter_code
_entity_poly.pdbx_strand_id
1 'polypeptide(L)'
;MAGINVSKTNSGVCISKNKGKYPTAEMTGRVEEFFSLLLVDSNDFTNAESEKTFNKIYEYIKKYDRILYSPISNLCYQCFIEFEADKQVDIFGSLVSNIEKVSGFSGTLAYKKRLEKAERDGDEEEVRLLKDTTKAIVKIWDHVNLAQNQYNVLSQTDDEYRKKFDELMSPVQSEISNEMRTSMTELSRSMSEQLLSLVSIFTALAFLLFGGISSLENIFSGIQTVSMLKLVILGCIWGLCLVNLIFVFLFCISKMTKLSFSSSNKESASIFQKYPIFWWTNYIIITIFIVTALLYFFVINDMFIWLEGICIKIPETVCLITGGVLFLLIVQVGNVLKNACKSDK
;
A
#
# COMPACT_ATOMS: atom_id res chain seq x y z
N MET A 1 -12.43 -8.70 -17.03
CA MET A 1 -12.37 -10.15 -17.29
C MET A 1 -11.39 -10.39 -18.43
N ALA A 2 -10.15 -10.78 -18.11
CA ALA A 2 -9.20 -11.25 -19.11
C ALA A 2 -9.30 -12.78 -19.11
N GLY A 3 -9.87 -13.36 -20.16
CA GLY A 3 -9.92 -14.81 -20.33
C GLY A 3 -8.52 -15.35 -20.55
N ILE A 4 -8.09 -16.29 -19.73
CA ILE A 4 -6.83 -17.01 -19.93
C ILE A 4 -7.07 -17.97 -21.10
N ASN A 5 -6.52 -17.62 -22.27
CA ASN A 5 -6.50 -18.49 -23.44
C ASN A 5 -5.37 -19.50 -23.26
N VAL A 6 -5.72 -20.74 -22.90
CA VAL A 6 -4.79 -21.88 -22.85
C VAL A 6 -4.49 -22.34 -24.28
N SER A 7 -3.76 -21.51 -25.02
CA SER A 7 -3.23 -21.89 -26.33
C SER A 7 -2.04 -22.84 -26.13
N LYS A 8 -2.27 -24.10 -26.52
CA LYS A 8 -1.35 -25.24 -26.66
C LYS A 8 0.14 -24.86 -26.69
N THR A 9 0.84 -25.07 -25.58
CA THR A 9 2.31 -25.18 -25.52
C THR A 9 2.74 -26.54 -26.06
N ASN A 10 2.65 -26.73 -27.38
CA ASN A 10 3.34 -27.83 -28.08
C ASN A 10 4.33 -27.34 -29.15
N SER A 11 4.51 -26.02 -29.28
CA SER A 11 5.49 -25.42 -30.17
C SER A 11 6.84 -25.28 -29.47
N GLY A 12 7.65 -26.34 -29.49
CA GLY A 12 9.07 -26.19 -29.14
C GLY A 12 9.83 -27.42 -28.64
N VAL A 13 9.21 -28.60 -28.51
CA VAL A 13 10.00 -29.79 -28.18
C VAL A 13 10.55 -30.39 -29.47
N CYS A 14 11.79 -30.04 -29.80
CA CYS A 14 12.59 -30.82 -30.74
C CYS A 14 12.79 -32.22 -30.14
N ILE A 15 11.92 -33.16 -30.50
CA ILE A 15 12.11 -34.58 -30.21
C ILE A 15 13.36 -35.00 -31.00
N SER A 16 14.51 -34.99 -30.33
CA SER A 16 15.67 -35.72 -30.83
C SER A 16 15.19 -37.14 -31.14
N LYS A 17 15.40 -37.63 -32.37
CA LYS A 17 15.18 -39.03 -32.75
C LYS A 17 16.19 -39.94 -32.05
N ASN A 18 16.24 -39.86 -30.73
CA ASN A 18 16.81 -40.92 -29.93
C ASN A 18 15.74 -42.00 -29.93
N LYS A 19 16.01 -43.14 -30.56
CA LYS A 19 15.17 -44.33 -30.40
C LYS A 19 15.19 -44.66 -28.91
N GLY A 20 14.21 -44.16 -28.17
CA GLY A 20 14.11 -44.36 -26.74
C GLY A 20 14.17 -45.86 -26.44
N LYS A 21 14.76 -46.23 -25.30
CA LYS A 21 14.89 -47.61 -24.82
C LYS A 21 13.56 -48.41 -24.85
N TYR A 22 12.43 -47.71 -24.84
CA TYR A 22 11.08 -48.28 -24.83
C TYR A 22 10.30 -47.85 -26.08
N PRO A 23 9.62 -48.77 -26.79
CA PRO A 23 8.72 -48.44 -27.89
C PRO A 23 7.39 -47.91 -27.32
N THR A 24 7.40 -46.68 -26.81
CA THR A 24 6.28 -46.09 -26.04
C THR A 24 4.96 -46.09 -26.79
N ALA A 25 4.95 -45.88 -28.11
CA ALA A 25 3.73 -45.93 -28.92
C ALA A 25 3.10 -47.34 -28.97
N GLU A 26 3.92 -48.38 -29.11
CA GLU A 26 3.42 -49.77 -29.10
C GLU A 26 2.95 -50.17 -27.69
N MET A 27 3.69 -49.75 -26.67
CA MET A 27 3.32 -49.96 -25.27
C MET A 27 1.98 -49.29 -24.93
N THR A 28 1.74 -48.06 -25.41
CA THR A 28 0.46 -47.37 -25.24
C THR A 28 -0.69 -48.17 -25.86
N GLY A 29 -0.57 -48.61 -27.11
CA GLY A 29 -1.62 -49.40 -27.75
C GLY A 29 -1.91 -50.73 -27.06
N ARG A 30 -0.89 -51.39 -26.48
CA ARG A 30 -1.09 -52.60 -25.66
C ARG A 30 -1.73 -52.32 -24.31
N VAL A 31 -1.45 -51.16 -23.70
CA VAL A 31 -2.13 -50.71 -22.48
C VAL A 31 -3.61 -50.45 -22.76
N GLU A 32 -3.93 -49.73 -23.83
CA GLU A 32 -5.30 -49.50 -24.27
C GLU A 32 -6.05 -50.82 -24.52
N GLU A 33 -5.38 -51.81 -25.15
CA GLU A 33 -5.97 -53.12 -25.41
C GLU A 33 -6.40 -53.84 -24.14
N PHE A 34 -5.51 -54.04 -23.15
CA PHE A 34 -5.92 -54.73 -21.92
C PHE A 34 -6.80 -53.87 -21.02
N PHE A 35 -6.66 -52.55 -21.06
CA PHE A 35 -7.45 -51.63 -20.25
C PHE A 35 -8.91 -51.58 -20.73
N SER A 36 -9.14 -51.68 -22.05
CA SER A 36 -10.49 -51.78 -22.61
C SER A 36 -11.26 -53.00 -22.09
N LEU A 37 -10.58 -54.11 -21.78
CA LEU A 37 -11.20 -55.30 -21.17
C LEU A 37 -11.68 -55.04 -19.74
N LEU A 38 -11.05 -54.09 -19.04
CA LEU A 38 -11.40 -53.73 -17.66
C LEU A 38 -12.60 -52.77 -17.58
N LEU A 39 -12.96 -52.12 -18.69
CA LEU A 39 -14.06 -51.15 -18.77
C LEU A 39 -15.43 -51.81 -19.05
N VAL A 40 -15.48 -53.14 -19.15
CA VAL A 40 -16.74 -53.90 -19.27
C VAL A 40 -17.55 -53.79 -17.98
N ASP A 41 -18.88 -53.84 -18.07
CA ASP A 41 -19.74 -53.86 -16.88
C ASP A 41 -19.34 -55.01 -15.96
N SER A 42 -19.26 -54.74 -14.65
CA SER A 42 -18.78 -55.74 -13.69
C SER A 42 -19.68 -56.98 -13.58
N ASN A 43 -20.95 -56.90 -13.97
CA ASN A 43 -21.83 -58.06 -14.03
C ASN A 43 -21.49 -58.99 -15.19
N ASP A 44 -21.01 -58.43 -16.29
CA ASP A 44 -20.62 -59.17 -17.48
C ASP A 44 -19.18 -59.70 -17.39
N PHE A 45 -18.35 -59.16 -16.48
CA PHE A 45 -16.95 -59.58 -16.29
C PHE A 45 -16.83 -60.92 -15.54
N THR A 46 -16.71 -61.99 -16.31
CA THR A 46 -16.60 -63.39 -15.86
C THR A 46 -15.20 -63.79 -15.40
N ASN A 47 -15.08 -64.95 -14.73
CA ASN A 47 -13.78 -65.53 -14.36
C ASN A 47 -12.88 -65.82 -15.59
N ALA A 48 -13.48 -66.15 -16.73
CA ALA A 48 -12.75 -66.39 -17.98
C ALA A 48 -12.15 -65.09 -18.54
N GLU A 49 -12.86 -63.97 -18.40
CA GLU A 49 -12.36 -62.64 -18.79
C GLU A 49 -11.30 -62.12 -17.82
N SER A 50 -11.44 -62.44 -16.53
CA SER A 50 -10.39 -62.20 -15.54
C SER A 50 -9.09 -62.91 -15.93
N GLU A 51 -9.15 -64.21 -16.27
CA GLU A 51 -7.99 -64.98 -16.73
C GLU A 51 -7.43 -64.44 -18.06
N LYS A 52 -8.29 -64.12 -19.02
CA LYS A 52 -7.89 -63.51 -20.30
C LYS A 52 -7.15 -62.19 -20.09
N THR A 53 -7.65 -61.34 -19.21
CA THR A 53 -7.07 -60.04 -18.89
C THR A 53 -5.73 -60.20 -18.15
N PHE A 54 -5.67 -61.12 -17.18
CA PHE A 54 -4.41 -61.49 -16.52
C PHE A 54 -3.36 -61.93 -17.54
N ASN A 55 -3.72 -62.80 -18.48
CA ASN A 55 -2.80 -63.28 -19.51
C ASN A 55 -2.34 -62.15 -20.46
N LYS A 56 -3.21 -61.18 -20.79
CA LYS A 56 -2.82 -59.99 -21.57
C LYS A 56 -1.80 -59.12 -20.84
N ILE A 57 -1.96 -58.93 -19.53
CA ILE A 57 -1.00 -58.20 -18.71
C ILE A 57 0.30 -58.99 -18.57
N TYR A 58 0.22 -60.32 -18.41
CA TYR A 58 1.41 -61.19 -18.39
C TYR A 58 2.22 -61.08 -19.68
N GLU A 59 1.58 -61.15 -20.85
CA GLU A 59 2.25 -60.98 -22.15
C GLU A 59 2.87 -59.58 -22.31
N TYR A 60 2.23 -58.56 -21.75
CA TYR A 60 2.77 -57.21 -21.72
C TYR A 60 4.05 -57.14 -20.87
N ILE A 61 4.02 -57.70 -19.66
CA ILE A 61 5.17 -57.69 -18.73
C ILE A 61 6.32 -58.52 -19.30
N LYS A 62 6.02 -59.67 -19.90
CA LYS A 62 7.00 -60.51 -20.61
C LYS A 62 7.73 -59.74 -21.71
N LYS A 63 7.03 -58.87 -22.44
CA LYS A 63 7.60 -58.11 -23.55
C LYS A 63 8.32 -56.83 -23.12
N TYR A 64 7.82 -56.12 -22.10
CA TYR A 64 8.26 -54.74 -21.81
C TYR A 64 8.76 -54.47 -20.39
N ASP A 65 8.52 -55.38 -19.43
CA ASP A 65 8.85 -55.28 -17.99
C ASP A 65 8.17 -54.11 -17.23
N ARG A 66 8.05 -52.92 -17.85
CA ARG A 66 7.50 -51.69 -17.26
C ARG A 66 6.13 -51.32 -17.84
N ILE A 67 5.18 -50.97 -16.97
CA ILE A 67 3.88 -50.38 -17.34
C ILE A 67 3.98 -48.87 -17.54
N LEU A 68 3.26 -48.35 -18.54
CA LEU A 68 3.03 -46.92 -18.73
C LEU A 68 1.77 -46.48 -17.99
N TYR A 69 1.91 -45.55 -17.05
CA TYR A 69 0.78 -45.02 -16.28
C TYR A 69 0.05 -43.88 -16.97
N SER A 70 0.74 -43.10 -17.81
CA SER A 70 0.11 -41.99 -18.52
C SER A 70 -1.07 -42.42 -19.42
N PRO A 71 -0.98 -43.51 -20.21
CA PRO A 71 -2.14 -44.01 -20.94
C PRO A 71 -3.31 -44.42 -20.04
N ILE A 72 -3.03 -45.02 -18.88
CA ILE A 72 -4.04 -45.41 -17.88
C ILE A 72 -4.78 -44.17 -17.37
N SER A 73 -4.05 -43.14 -16.93
CA SER A 73 -4.65 -41.89 -16.46
C SER A 73 -5.47 -41.18 -17.55
N ASN A 74 -4.99 -41.20 -18.80
CA ASN A 74 -5.72 -40.60 -19.92
C ASN A 74 -7.03 -41.34 -20.20
N LEU A 75 -7.03 -42.67 -20.19
CA LEU A 75 -8.25 -43.48 -20.36
C LEU A 75 -9.23 -43.24 -19.21
N CYS A 76 -8.74 -43.19 -17.97
CA CYS A 76 -9.53 -42.79 -16.81
C CYS A 76 -10.20 -41.42 -17.01
N TYR A 77 -9.44 -40.41 -17.46
CA TYR A 77 -9.97 -39.06 -17.71
C TYR A 77 -10.95 -39.00 -18.87
N GLN A 78 -10.76 -39.80 -19.93
CA GLN A 78 -11.73 -39.91 -21.01
C GLN A 78 -13.07 -40.44 -20.51
N CYS A 79 -13.06 -41.46 -19.64
CA CYS A 79 -14.29 -41.96 -18.99
C CYS A 79 -14.98 -40.88 -18.14
N PHE A 80 -14.26 -39.91 -17.58
CA PHE A 80 -14.89 -38.81 -16.85
C PHE A 80 -15.46 -37.71 -17.74
N ILE A 81 -14.93 -37.52 -18.96
CA ILE A 81 -15.37 -36.47 -19.89
C ILE A 81 -16.56 -36.95 -20.73
N GLU A 82 -16.59 -38.22 -21.11
CA GLU A 82 -17.58 -38.76 -22.06
C GLU A 82 -18.95 -39.07 -21.43
N PHE A 83 -19.03 -39.22 -20.11
CA PHE A 83 -20.23 -39.70 -19.41
C PHE A 83 -20.73 -38.70 -18.37
N GLU A 84 -22.02 -38.72 -18.06
CA GLU A 84 -22.62 -37.90 -16.97
C GLU A 84 -22.25 -38.45 -15.58
N ALA A 85 -22.32 -37.61 -14.55
CA ALA A 85 -21.82 -37.91 -13.20
C ALA A 85 -22.28 -39.27 -12.63
N ASP A 86 -23.56 -39.64 -12.78
CA ASP A 86 -24.08 -40.91 -12.27
C ASP A 86 -23.48 -42.12 -13.02
N LYS A 87 -23.29 -42.00 -14.35
CA LYS A 87 -22.67 -43.06 -15.16
C LYS A 87 -21.16 -43.16 -14.94
N GLN A 88 -20.49 -42.06 -14.57
CA GLN A 88 -19.06 -42.07 -14.24
C GLN A 88 -18.79 -42.94 -13.01
N VAL A 89 -19.64 -42.85 -11.98
CA VAL A 89 -19.52 -43.64 -10.74
C VAL A 89 -19.67 -45.13 -11.04
N ASP A 90 -20.65 -45.50 -11.87
CA ASP A 90 -20.89 -46.90 -12.24
C ASP A 90 -19.74 -47.50 -13.07
N ILE A 91 -19.20 -46.74 -14.03
CA ILE A 91 -18.07 -47.18 -14.86
C ILE A 91 -16.81 -47.36 -14.00
N PHE A 92 -16.51 -46.43 -13.11
CA PHE A 92 -15.36 -46.55 -12.21
C PHE A 92 -15.54 -47.67 -11.18
N GLY A 93 -16.74 -47.84 -10.64
CA GLY A 93 -17.07 -48.96 -9.77
C GLY A 93 -16.84 -50.30 -10.47
N SER A 94 -17.27 -50.41 -11.73
CA SER A 94 -17.03 -51.60 -12.55
C SER A 94 -15.54 -51.81 -12.85
N LEU A 95 -14.81 -50.76 -13.23
CA LEU A 95 -13.37 -50.80 -13.49
C LEU A 95 -12.58 -51.29 -12.27
N VAL A 96 -12.82 -50.72 -11.09
CA VAL A 96 -12.14 -51.11 -9.85
C VAL A 96 -12.47 -52.56 -9.48
N SER A 97 -13.75 -52.95 -9.55
CA SER A 97 -14.22 -54.32 -9.29
C SER A 97 -13.57 -55.33 -10.24
N ASN A 98 -13.45 -55.00 -11.54
CA ASN A 98 -12.81 -55.86 -12.53
C ASN A 98 -11.31 -56.02 -12.26
N ILE A 99 -10.61 -54.94 -11.90
CA ILE A 99 -9.19 -55.02 -11.52
C ILE A 99 -9.00 -55.90 -10.26
N GLU A 100 -9.89 -55.80 -9.28
CA GLU A 100 -9.88 -56.66 -8.09
C GLU A 100 -10.11 -58.13 -8.44
N LYS A 101 -11.05 -58.43 -9.35
CA LYS A 101 -11.26 -59.79 -9.89
C LYS A 101 -10.02 -60.33 -10.61
N VAL A 102 -9.32 -59.50 -11.39
CA VAL A 102 -8.05 -59.85 -12.05
C VAL A 102 -6.92 -60.07 -11.04
N SER A 103 -6.84 -59.24 -10.01
CA SER A 103 -5.91 -59.44 -8.89
C SER A 103 -6.19 -60.76 -8.15
N GLY A 104 -7.47 -61.06 -7.93
CA GLY A 104 -7.96 -62.30 -7.30
C GLY A 104 -7.62 -63.57 -8.09
N PHE A 105 -7.32 -63.47 -9.39
CA PHE A 105 -6.84 -64.60 -10.19
C PHE A 105 -5.58 -65.25 -9.59
N SER A 106 -4.69 -64.46 -8.98
CA SER A 106 -3.50 -64.96 -8.29
C SER A 106 -3.80 -65.91 -7.11
N GLY A 107 -5.02 -65.85 -6.56
CA GLY A 107 -5.50 -66.75 -5.52
C GLY A 107 -6.10 -68.06 -6.04
N THR A 108 -6.36 -68.17 -7.35
CA THR A 108 -7.07 -69.32 -7.95
C THR A 108 -6.20 -70.57 -8.04
N LEU A 109 -6.85 -71.74 -8.09
CA LEU A 109 -6.15 -73.03 -8.28
C LEU A 109 -5.39 -73.10 -9.61
N ALA A 110 -5.88 -72.42 -10.65
CA ALA A 110 -5.24 -72.35 -11.96
C ALA A 110 -3.88 -71.64 -11.89
N TYR A 111 -3.84 -70.47 -11.27
CA TYR A 111 -2.60 -69.73 -11.04
C TYR A 111 -1.61 -70.50 -10.15
N LYS A 112 -2.08 -71.06 -9.03
CA LYS A 112 -1.24 -71.85 -8.11
C LYS A 112 -0.62 -73.06 -8.81
N LYS A 113 -1.38 -73.80 -9.61
CA LYS A 113 -0.86 -74.91 -10.42
C LYS A 113 0.20 -74.45 -11.42
N ARG A 114 0.02 -73.28 -12.05
CA ARG A 114 0.99 -72.70 -12.99
C ARG A 114 2.29 -72.32 -12.26
N LEU A 115 2.18 -71.69 -11.10
CA LEU A 115 3.32 -71.31 -10.26
C LEU A 115 4.09 -72.53 -9.75
N GLU A 116 3.39 -73.50 -9.13
CA GLU A 116 4.00 -74.73 -8.62
C GLU A 116 4.66 -75.55 -9.74
N LYS A 117 4.08 -75.54 -10.94
CA LYS A 117 4.70 -76.20 -12.10
C LYS A 117 6.02 -75.53 -12.48
N ALA A 118 6.04 -74.21 -12.60
CA ALA A 118 7.26 -73.46 -12.91
C ALA A 118 8.35 -73.66 -11.84
N GLU A 119 7.96 -73.70 -10.56
CA GLU A 119 8.88 -73.98 -9.44
C GLU A 119 9.43 -75.41 -9.48
N ARG A 120 8.61 -76.41 -9.79
CA ARG A 120 9.06 -77.81 -9.97
C ARG A 120 9.98 -77.98 -11.17
N ASP A 121 9.69 -77.28 -12.26
CA ASP A 121 10.45 -77.34 -13.51
C ASP A 121 11.76 -76.52 -13.44
N GLY A 122 11.99 -75.76 -12.36
CA GLY A 122 13.16 -74.90 -12.19
C GLY A 122 13.17 -73.65 -13.09
N ASP A 123 12.00 -73.23 -13.59
CA ASP A 123 11.86 -72.08 -14.48
C ASP A 123 11.76 -70.78 -13.67
N GLU A 124 12.92 -70.24 -13.28
CA GLU A 124 13.02 -69.02 -12.49
C GLU A 124 12.43 -67.79 -13.22
N GLU A 125 12.46 -67.77 -14.56
CA GLU A 125 11.95 -66.67 -15.38
C GLU A 125 10.41 -66.64 -15.33
N GLU A 126 9.75 -67.79 -15.53
CA GLU A 126 8.29 -67.89 -15.44
C GLU A 126 7.77 -67.52 -14.04
N VAL A 127 8.45 -67.99 -12.99
CA VAL A 127 8.13 -67.62 -11.59
C VAL A 127 8.23 -66.11 -11.39
N ARG A 128 9.27 -65.46 -11.92
CA ARG A 128 9.44 -64.00 -11.85
C ARG A 128 8.32 -63.28 -12.61
N LEU A 129 8.05 -63.67 -13.85
CA LEU A 129 7.03 -63.03 -14.70
C LEU A 129 5.64 -63.09 -14.08
N LEU A 130 5.25 -64.23 -13.48
CA LEU A 130 3.98 -64.36 -12.77
C LEU A 130 3.88 -63.39 -11.58
N LYS A 131 4.92 -63.32 -10.75
CA LYS A 131 4.98 -62.40 -9.60
C LYS A 131 4.98 -60.93 -10.04
N ASP A 132 5.72 -60.60 -11.09
CA ASP A 132 5.81 -59.24 -11.62
C ASP A 132 4.48 -58.82 -12.29
N THR A 133 3.75 -59.75 -12.90
CA THR A 133 2.38 -59.54 -13.40
C THR A 133 1.42 -59.20 -12.26
N THR A 134 1.47 -59.93 -11.14
CA THR A 134 0.64 -59.61 -9.95
C THR A 134 0.97 -58.22 -9.39
N LYS A 135 2.26 -57.86 -9.28
CA LYS A 135 2.66 -56.51 -8.86
C LYS A 135 2.18 -55.44 -9.83
N ALA A 136 2.22 -55.73 -11.12
CA ALA A 136 1.74 -54.85 -12.18
C ALA A 136 0.24 -54.55 -12.05
N ILE A 137 -0.58 -55.56 -11.77
CA ILE A 137 -2.03 -55.39 -11.56
C ILE A 137 -2.30 -54.46 -10.36
N VAL A 138 -1.59 -54.65 -9.24
CA VAL A 138 -1.71 -53.77 -8.06
C VAL A 138 -1.30 -52.32 -8.40
N LYS A 139 -0.26 -52.13 -9.21
CA LYS A 139 0.14 -50.80 -9.68
C LYS A 139 -0.91 -50.15 -10.58
N ILE A 140 -1.56 -50.92 -11.45
CA ILE A 140 -2.68 -50.42 -12.27
C ILE A 140 -3.83 -49.95 -11.36
N TRP A 141 -4.21 -50.78 -10.37
CA TRP A 141 -5.25 -50.43 -9.39
C TRP A 141 -4.92 -49.13 -8.65
N ASP A 142 -3.70 -48.98 -8.16
CA ASP A 142 -3.24 -47.77 -7.46
C ASP A 142 -3.33 -46.52 -8.36
N HIS A 143 -2.86 -46.62 -9.61
CA HIS A 143 -2.90 -45.52 -10.56
C HIS A 143 -4.31 -45.13 -11.00
N VAL A 144 -5.24 -46.08 -11.12
CA VAL A 144 -6.65 -45.81 -11.42
C VAL A 144 -7.29 -45.02 -10.28
N ASN A 145 -7.10 -45.44 -9.03
CA ASN A 145 -7.62 -44.75 -7.85
C ASN A 145 -7.02 -43.34 -7.69
N LEU A 146 -5.70 -43.20 -7.92
CA LEU A 146 -5.05 -41.89 -7.89
C LEU A 146 -5.63 -40.95 -8.96
N ALA A 147 -5.82 -41.43 -10.19
CA ALA A 147 -6.40 -40.63 -11.27
C ALA A 147 -7.84 -40.19 -10.92
N GLN A 148 -8.66 -41.08 -10.37
CA GLN A 148 -10.01 -40.73 -9.91
C GLN A 148 -10.00 -39.63 -8.84
N ASN A 149 -9.14 -39.75 -7.83
CA ASN A 149 -9.01 -38.73 -6.78
C ASN A 149 -8.54 -37.38 -7.34
N GLN A 150 -7.56 -37.40 -8.25
CA GLN A 150 -7.08 -36.20 -8.92
C GLN A 150 -8.17 -35.52 -9.74
N TYR A 151 -8.98 -36.30 -10.47
CA TYR A 151 -10.12 -35.77 -11.21
C TYR A 151 -11.14 -35.12 -10.27
N ASN A 152 -11.58 -35.81 -9.23
CA ASN A 152 -12.58 -35.30 -8.28
C ASN A 152 -12.15 -33.99 -7.59
N VAL A 153 -10.85 -33.81 -7.34
CA VAL A 153 -10.31 -32.57 -6.76
C VAL A 153 -10.33 -31.43 -7.78
N LEU A 154 -10.08 -31.72 -9.06
CA LEU A 154 -9.98 -30.74 -10.14
C LEU A 154 -11.32 -30.42 -10.81
N SER A 155 -12.29 -31.34 -10.75
CA SER A 155 -13.62 -31.19 -11.35
C SER A 155 -14.60 -30.38 -10.51
N GLN A 156 -14.12 -29.64 -9.50
CA GLN A 156 -14.94 -28.71 -8.73
C GLN A 156 -15.59 -27.70 -9.69
N THR A 157 -16.88 -27.43 -9.51
CA THR A 157 -17.61 -26.53 -10.40
C THR A 157 -17.08 -25.10 -10.24
N ASP A 158 -17.20 -24.31 -11.31
CA ASP A 158 -16.84 -22.88 -11.29
C ASP A 158 -17.55 -22.12 -10.14
N ASP A 159 -18.75 -22.57 -9.75
CA ASP A 159 -19.53 -22.02 -8.64
C ASP A 159 -18.89 -22.30 -7.26
N GLU A 160 -18.37 -23.50 -7.03
CA GLU A 160 -17.66 -23.83 -5.79
C GLU A 160 -16.34 -23.05 -5.68
N TYR A 161 -15.62 -22.90 -6.79
CA TYR A 161 -14.42 -22.06 -6.84
C TYR A 161 -14.75 -20.59 -6.57
N ARG A 162 -15.80 -20.05 -7.21
CA ARG A 162 -16.27 -18.68 -6.96
C ARG A 162 -16.64 -18.47 -5.50
N LYS A 163 -17.36 -19.41 -4.89
CA LYS A 163 -17.76 -19.30 -3.48
C LYS A 163 -16.55 -19.24 -2.54
N LYS A 164 -15.57 -20.14 -2.72
CA LYS A 164 -14.32 -20.11 -1.93
C LYS A 164 -13.53 -18.82 -2.17
N PHE A 165 -13.48 -18.35 -3.40
CA PHE A 165 -12.82 -17.09 -3.74
C PHE A 165 -13.49 -15.89 -3.07
N ASP A 166 -14.81 -15.79 -3.13
CA ASP A 166 -15.58 -14.72 -2.51
C ASP A 166 -15.48 -14.74 -0.98
N GLU A 167 -15.51 -15.92 -0.35
CA GLU A 167 -15.30 -16.07 1.10
C GLU A 167 -13.93 -15.56 1.56
N LEU A 168 -12.89 -15.82 0.76
CA LEU A 168 -11.52 -15.35 1.05
C LEU A 168 -11.31 -13.87 0.73
N MET A 169 -11.97 -13.36 -0.31
CA MET A 169 -11.75 -11.99 -0.81
C MET A 169 -12.66 -10.95 -0.15
N SER A 170 -13.86 -11.34 0.30
CA SER A 170 -14.80 -10.47 1.02
C SER A 170 -14.18 -9.74 2.23
N PRO A 171 -13.45 -10.40 3.16
CA PRO A 171 -12.83 -9.70 4.29
C PRO A 171 -11.80 -8.68 3.80
N VAL A 172 -10.96 -9.03 2.82
CA VAL A 172 -9.95 -8.14 2.23
C VAL A 172 -10.61 -6.92 1.58
N GLN A 173 -11.68 -7.12 0.81
CA GLN A 173 -12.42 -6.03 0.19
C GLN A 173 -13.05 -5.10 1.23
N SER A 174 -13.57 -5.66 2.33
CA SER A 174 -14.17 -4.88 3.42
C SER A 174 -13.12 -4.06 4.18
N GLU A 175 -11.93 -4.61 4.41
CA GLU A 175 -10.84 -3.95 5.11
C GLU A 175 -10.29 -2.78 4.28
N ILE A 176 -10.00 -3.02 3.00
CA ILE A 176 -9.57 -1.96 2.06
C ILE A 176 -10.60 -0.84 1.97
N SER A 177 -11.90 -1.20 1.89
CA SER A 177 -12.97 -0.20 1.80
C SER A 177 -13.08 0.65 3.06
N ASN A 178 -12.95 0.03 4.24
CA ASN A 178 -12.99 0.73 5.51
C ASN A 178 -11.78 1.63 5.72
N GLU A 179 -10.58 1.16 5.38
CA GLU A 179 -9.35 1.95 5.46
C GLU A 179 -9.42 3.16 4.53
N MET A 180 -9.81 2.95 3.27
CA MET A 180 -9.99 4.02 2.29
C MET A 180 -11.01 5.06 2.76
N ARG A 181 -12.16 4.63 3.31
CA ARG A 181 -13.20 5.52 3.84
C ARG A 181 -12.68 6.35 5.02
N THR A 182 -11.88 5.74 5.88
CA THR A 182 -11.28 6.42 7.04
C THR A 182 -10.28 7.48 6.57
N SER A 183 -9.35 7.12 5.68
CA SER A 183 -8.38 8.07 5.11
C SER A 183 -9.06 9.22 4.35
N MET A 184 -10.13 8.94 3.59
CA MET A 184 -10.91 10.00 2.93
C MET A 184 -11.58 10.95 3.93
N THR A 185 -12.10 10.41 5.04
CA THR A 185 -12.75 11.20 6.09
C THR A 185 -11.74 12.11 6.80
N GLU A 186 -10.57 11.56 7.14
CA GLU A 186 -9.47 12.32 7.76
C GLU A 186 -8.93 13.41 6.82
N LEU A 187 -8.73 13.09 5.54
CA LEU A 187 -8.31 14.06 4.53
C LEU A 187 -9.34 15.19 4.41
N SER A 188 -10.61 14.86 4.24
CA SER A 188 -11.69 15.85 4.11
C SER A 188 -11.80 16.76 5.34
N ARG A 189 -11.64 16.18 6.54
CA ARG A 189 -11.59 16.94 7.79
C ARG A 189 -10.38 17.88 7.82
N SER A 190 -9.19 17.38 7.48
CA SER A 190 -7.96 18.20 7.46
C SER A 190 -8.05 19.36 6.46
N MET A 191 -8.64 19.12 5.29
CA MET A 191 -8.87 20.15 4.27
C MET A 191 -9.87 21.21 4.78
N SER A 192 -10.93 20.77 5.45
CA SER A 192 -11.92 21.68 6.06
C SER A 192 -11.29 22.55 7.15
N GLU A 193 -10.43 21.99 7.99
CA GLU A 193 -9.67 22.74 9.01
C GLU A 193 -8.73 23.77 8.37
N GLN A 194 -8.01 23.41 7.30
CA GLN A 194 -7.13 24.33 6.57
C GLN A 194 -7.92 25.46 5.88
N LEU A 195 -9.03 25.14 5.22
CA LEU A 195 -9.91 26.12 4.59
C LEU A 195 -10.48 27.10 5.62
N LEU A 196 -10.99 26.59 6.74
CA LEU A 196 -11.49 27.43 7.83
C LEU A 196 -10.39 28.36 8.36
N SER A 197 -9.17 27.83 8.53
CA SER A 197 -8.01 28.63 8.95
C SER A 197 -7.67 29.73 7.93
N LEU A 198 -7.64 29.41 6.63
CA LEU A 198 -7.35 30.38 5.57
C LEU A 198 -8.38 31.51 5.55
N VAL A 199 -9.68 31.15 5.61
CA VAL A 199 -10.78 32.11 5.67
C VAL A 199 -10.67 32.99 6.90
N SER A 200 -10.33 32.42 8.07
CA SER A 200 -10.18 33.18 9.32
C SER A 200 -9.03 34.19 9.23
N ILE A 201 -7.88 33.79 8.68
CA ILE A 201 -6.73 34.66 8.49
C ILE A 201 -7.09 35.82 7.57
N PHE A 202 -7.68 35.51 6.40
CA PHE A 202 -8.01 36.50 5.40
C PHE A 202 -9.05 37.51 5.90
N THR A 203 -10.11 37.03 6.55
CA THR A 203 -11.20 37.88 7.08
C THR A 203 -10.69 38.89 8.08
N ALA A 204 -9.86 38.45 9.02
CA ALA A 204 -9.38 39.34 10.06
C ALA A 204 -8.22 40.23 9.59
N LEU A 205 -7.38 39.80 8.64
CA LEU A 205 -6.46 40.71 7.95
C LEU A 205 -7.24 41.80 7.20
N ALA A 206 -8.34 41.47 6.54
CA ALA A 206 -9.19 42.44 5.86
C ALA A 206 -9.83 43.43 6.85
N PHE A 207 -10.38 42.97 7.97
CA PHE A 207 -10.93 43.87 9.00
C PHE A 207 -9.87 44.75 9.64
N LEU A 208 -8.67 44.23 9.88
CA LEU A 208 -7.55 44.98 10.41
C LEU A 208 -7.06 46.06 9.43
N LEU A 209 -6.96 45.73 8.14
CA LEU A 209 -6.55 46.66 7.10
C LEU A 209 -7.60 47.75 6.86
N PHE A 210 -8.86 47.38 6.64
CA PHE A 210 -9.93 48.35 6.38
C PHE A 210 -10.29 49.16 7.62
N GLY A 211 -10.35 48.53 8.80
CA GLY A 211 -10.53 49.24 10.08
C GLY A 211 -9.34 50.14 10.39
N GLY A 212 -8.12 49.69 10.07
CA GLY A 212 -6.90 50.47 10.16
C GLY A 212 -6.95 51.73 9.30
N ILE A 213 -7.21 51.58 8.00
CA ILE A 213 -7.29 52.69 7.06
C ILE A 213 -8.40 53.67 7.45
N SER A 214 -9.59 53.19 7.80
CA SER A 214 -10.71 54.05 8.20
C SER A 214 -10.40 54.84 9.48
N SER A 215 -9.76 54.22 10.47
CA SER A 215 -9.36 54.93 11.69
C SER A 215 -8.25 55.94 11.42
N LEU A 216 -7.34 55.66 10.48
CA LEU A 216 -6.29 56.59 10.09
C LEU A 216 -6.87 57.80 9.33
N GLU A 217 -7.85 57.58 8.45
CA GLU A 217 -8.59 58.63 7.75
C GLU A 217 -9.29 59.58 8.74
N ASN A 218 -9.90 59.05 9.80
CA ASN A 218 -10.49 59.85 10.87
C ASN A 218 -9.47 60.67 11.67
N ILE A 219 -8.24 60.17 11.85
CA ILE A 219 -7.16 60.93 12.49
C ILE A 219 -6.71 62.07 11.57
N PHE A 220 -6.57 61.80 10.27
CA PHE A 220 -6.15 62.80 9.28
C PHE A 220 -7.24 63.83 8.94
N SER A 221 -8.52 63.53 9.11
CA SER A 221 -9.59 64.54 8.92
C SER A 221 -9.47 65.70 9.93
N GLY A 222 -8.86 65.46 11.09
CA GLY A 222 -8.52 66.49 12.09
C GLY A 222 -7.35 67.42 11.70
N ILE A 223 -6.75 67.25 10.51
CA ILE A 223 -5.57 68.02 10.08
C ILE A 223 -5.80 69.52 9.94
N GLN A 224 -7.05 69.93 9.72
CA GLN A 224 -7.41 71.34 9.59
C GLN A 224 -7.68 72.01 10.95
N THR A 225 -7.94 71.23 12.01
CA THR A 225 -8.36 71.76 13.32
C THR A 225 -7.30 71.59 14.41
N VAL A 226 -6.36 70.66 14.24
CA VAL A 226 -5.34 70.30 15.23
C VAL A 226 -3.94 70.59 14.70
N SER A 227 -3.01 71.03 15.56
CA SER A 227 -1.62 71.28 15.15
C SER A 227 -0.92 69.99 14.70
N MET A 228 -0.08 70.08 13.66
CA MET A 228 0.61 68.92 13.06
C MET A 228 1.34 68.03 14.10
N LEU A 229 1.97 68.64 15.11
CA LEU A 229 2.66 67.89 16.18
C LEU A 229 1.70 67.01 17.00
N LYS A 230 0.50 67.51 17.34
CA LYS A 230 -0.51 66.74 18.07
C LYS A 230 -1.04 65.56 17.23
N LEU A 231 -1.19 65.75 15.92
CA LEU A 231 -1.61 64.69 15.01
C LEU A 231 -0.57 63.58 14.89
N VAL A 232 0.72 63.93 14.80
CA VAL A 232 1.80 62.94 14.76
C VAL A 232 1.86 62.15 16.08
N ILE A 233 1.66 62.80 17.23
CA ILE A 233 1.57 62.12 18.54
C ILE A 233 0.39 61.14 18.56
N LEU A 234 -0.81 61.57 18.12
CA LEU A 234 -1.99 60.71 18.05
C LEU A 234 -1.80 59.54 17.09
N GLY A 235 -1.19 59.78 15.93
CA GLY A 235 -0.85 58.76 14.94
C GLY A 235 0.19 57.75 15.46
N CYS A 236 1.15 58.18 16.27
CA CYS A 236 2.11 57.27 16.91
C CYS A 236 1.44 56.37 17.96
N ILE A 237 0.55 56.91 18.80
CA ILE A 237 -0.21 56.11 19.79
C ILE A 237 -1.08 55.08 19.06
N TRP A 238 -1.76 55.51 18.00
CA TRP A 238 -2.60 54.64 17.19
C TRP A 238 -1.79 53.57 16.44
N GLY A 239 -0.67 53.94 15.82
CA GLY A 239 0.22 53.02 15.13
C GLY A 239 0.85 51.99 16.07
N LEU A 240 1.21 52.40 17.29
CA LEU A 240 1.66 51.49 18.35
C LEU A 240 0.57 50.47 18.69
N CYS A 241 -0.67 50.93 18.90
CA CYS A 241 -1.82 50.06 19.17
C CYS A 241 -2.04 49.07 18.02
N LEU A 242 -2.04 49.55 16.77
CA LEU A 242 -2.27 48.74 15.59
C LEU A 242 -1.20 47.65 15.43
N VAL A 243 0.10 48.00 15.52
CA VAL A 243 1.21 47.02 15.40
C VAL A 243 1.13 45.93 16.48
N ASN A 244 0.76 46.29 17.71
CA ASN A 244 0.54 45.32 18.79
C ASN A 244 -0.66 44.41 18.51
N LEU A 245 -1.75 44.95 17.97
CA LEU A 245 -2.93 44.18 17.60
C LEU A 245 -2.63 43.21 16.44
N ILE A 246 -1.89 43.65 15.41
CA ILE A 246 -1.41 42.76 14.34
C ILE A 246 -0.59 41.60 14.93
N PHE A 247 0.32 41.90 15.86
CA PHE A 247 1.18 40.88 16.47
C PHE A 247 0.39 39.84 17.25
N VAL A 248 -0.56 40.25 18.09
CA VAL A 248 -1.48 39.33 18.79
C VAL A 248 -2.29 38.53 17.78
N PHE A 249 -2.74 39.16 16.70
CA PHE A 249 -3.54 38.50 15.69
C PHE A 249 -2.75 37.40 14.93
N LEU A 250 -1.53 37.71 14.48
CA LEU A 250 -0.61 36.74 13.87
C LEU A 250 -0.22 35.63 14.86
N PHE A 251 -0.09 35.94 16.15
CA PHE A 251 0.14 34.95 17.20
C PHE A 251 -1.04 33.98 17.36
N CYS A 252 -2.28 34.48 17.35
CA CYS A 252 -3.47 33.66 17.35
C CYS A 252 -3.55 32.75 16.11
N ILE A 253 -3.25 33.30 14.93
CA ILE A 253 -3.17 32.54 13.67
C ILE A 253 -2.13 31.42 13.76
N SER A 254 -0.95 31.73 14.29
CA SER A 254 0.14 30.76 14.48
C SER A 254 -0.28 29.61 15.40
N LYS A 255 -1.07 29.90 16.43
CA LYS A 255 -1.64 28.88 17.32
C LYS A 255 -2.73 28.04 16.64
N MET A 256 -3.58 28.64 15.81
CA MET A 256 -4.62 27.91 15.06
C MET A 256 -4.06 27.02 13.96
N THR A 257 -3.06 27.51 13.21
CA THR A 257 -2.42 26.78 12.10
C THR A 257 -1.33 25.80 12.53
N LYS A 258 -0.86 25.92 13.79
CA LYS A 258 0.37 25.26 14.28
C LYS A 258 1.63 25.59 13.46
N LEU A 259 1.59 26.62 12.63
CA LEU A 259 2.74 27.12 11.88
C LEU A 259 3.40 28.23 12.69
N SER A 260 4.69 28.08 12.99
CA SER A 260 5.47 29.14 13.64
C SER A 260 5.84 30.21 12.62
N PHE A 261 5.50 31.47 12.90
CA PHE A 261 6.03 32.65 12.16
C PHE A 261 7.26 33.25 12.84
N SER A 262 7.86 32.48 13.77
CA SER A 262 9.08 32.83 14.48
C SER A 262 10.27 32.87 13.52
N SER A 263 11.12 33.88 13.63
CA SER A 263 12.34 33.98 12.82
C SER A 263 13.45 33.02 13.26
N SER A 264 13.31 32.38 14.41
CA SER A 264 14.28 31.43 14.97
C SER A 264 13.57 30.15 15.45
N ASN A 265 14.14 28.99 15.13
CA ASN A 265 13.65 27.68 15.55
C ASN A 265 14.38 27.12 16.78
N LYS A 266 15.30 27.88 17.39
CA LYS A 266 16.00 27.46 18.61
C LYS A 266 15.09 27.62 19.84
N GLU A 267 15.01 26.59 20.68
CA GLU A 267 14.23 26.62 21.93
C GLU A 267 14.76 27.64 22.97
N SER A 268 16.05 27.99 22.90
CA SER A 268 16.71 28.97 23.76
C SER A 268 16.62 30.42 23.26
N ALA A 269 15.95 30.68 22.13
CA ALA A 269 15.90 32.03 21.56
C ALA A 269 15.03 32.97 22.39
N SER A 270 15.57 34.15 22.72
CA SER A 270 14.84 35.19 23.44
C SER A 270 13.66 35.73 22.60
N ILE A 271 12.63 36.29 23.25
CA ILE A 271 11.43 36.83 22.56
C ILE A 271 11.81 37.91 21.52
N PHE A 272 12.91 38.62 21.73
CA PHE A 272 13.46 39.62 20.80
C PHE A 272 14.04 39.00 19.52
N GLN A 273 14.72 37.86 19.63
CA GLN A 273 15.21 37.09 18.48
C GLN A 273 14.09 36.37 17.74
N LYS A 274 13.03 36.03 18.47
CA LYS A 274 11.87 35.34 17.92
C LYS A 274 11.07 36.23 16.97
N TYR A 275 10.94 37.51 17.30
CA TYR A 275 10.14 38.50 16.55
C TYR A 275 10.89 39.83 16.34
N PRO A 276 12.03 39.84 15.62
CA PRO A 276 12.88 41.02 15.51
C PRO A 276 12.16 42.19 14.83
N ILE A 277 11.36 41.91 13.79
CA ILE A 277 10.63 42.94 13.03
C ILE A 277 9.63 43.68 13.93
N PHE A 278 8.91 42.96 14.79
CA PHE A 278 7.94 43.56 15.71
C PHE A 278 8.62 44.54 16.68
N TRP A 279 9.72 44.13 17.29
CA TRP A 279 10.44 44.96 18.26
C TRP A 279 11.10 46.19 17.62
N TRP A 280 11.70 46.03 16.43
CA TRP A 280 12.27 47.16 15.69
C TRP A 280 11.20 48.18 15.28
N THR A 281 10.04 47.73 14.82
CA THR A 281 8.93 48.63 14.44
C THR A 281 8.39 49.41 15.64
N ASN A 282 8.15 48.75 16.78
CA ASN A 282 7.72 49.45 18.00
C ASN A 282 8.79 50.44 18.50
N TYR A 283 10.07 50.06 18.44
CA TYR A 283 11.17 50.93 18.83
C TYR A 283 11.23 52.21 17.97
N ILE A 284 11.07 52.10 16.65
CA ILE A 284 11.05 53.26 15.75
C ILE A 284 9.85 54.18 16.07
N ILE A 285 8.65 53.61 16.25
CA ILE A 285 7.44 54.39 16.56
C ILE A 285 7.60 55.13 17.90
N ILE A 286 8.10 54.45 18.94
CA ILE A 286 8.34 55.06 20.26
C ILE A 286 9.38 56.18 20.16
N THR A 287 10.43 56.01 19.36
CA THR A 287 11.45 57.03 19.16
C THR A 287 10.86 58.28 18.50
N ILE A 288 10.05 58.12 17.45
CA ILE A 288 9.35 59.23 16.79
C ILE A 288 8.38 59.92 17.75
N PHE A 289 7.65 59.14 18.55
CA PHE A 289 6.74 59.65 19.58
C PHE A 289 7.47 60.52 20.59
N ILE A 290 8.60 60.05 21.15
CA ILE A 290 9.39 60.81 22.14
C ILE A 290 9.94 62.11 21.51
N VAL A 291 10.51 62.04 20.30
CA VAL A 291 11.05 63.23 19.62
C VAL A 291 9.94 64.26 19.37
N THR A 292 8.78 63.82 18.90
CA THR A 292 7.66 64.73 18.59
C THR A 292 7.02 65.28 19.88
N ALA A 293 6.93 64.48 20.95
CA ALA A 293 6.45 64.93 22.25
C ALA A 293 7.40 65.97 22.88
N LEU A 294 8.72 65.79 22.76
CA LEU A 294 9.71 66.77 23.21
C LEU A 294 9.61 68.07 22.42
N LEU A 295 9.49 67.99 21.09
CA LEU A 295 9.26 69.16 20.24
C LEU A 295 7.98 69.91 20.64
N TYR A 296 6.90 69.17 20.89
CA TYR A 296 5.63 69.75 21.34
C TYR A 296 5.75 70.42 22.72
N PHE A 297 6.50 69.82 23.65
CA PHE A 297 6.80 70.41 24.96
C PHE A 297 7.61 71.71 24.82
N PHE A 298 8.60 71.76 23.93
CA PHE A 298 9.34 73.00 23.68
C PHE A 298 8.48 74.10 23.06
N VAL A 299 7.51 73.75 22.20
CA VAL A 299 6.56 74.71 21.61
C VAL A 299 5.63 75.29 22.66
N ILE A 300 5.09 74.49 23.60
CA ILE A 300 4.14 74.99 24.62
C ILE A 300 4.80 75.92 25.64
N ASN A 301 6.02 75.62 26.06
CA ASN A 301 6.68 76.36 27.14
C ASN A 301 7.38 77.65 26.64
N ASP A 302 7.17 78.06 25.38
CA ASP A 302 7.90 79.15 24.70
C ASP A 302 9.43 79.06 24.85
N MET A 303 9.93 77.86 25.14
CA MET A 303 11.35 77.61 25.38
C MET A 303 12.18 77.84 24.13
N PHE A 304 11.56 77.87 22.94
CA PHE A 304 12.21 78.32 21.71
C PHE A 304 12.79 79.73 21.84
N ILE A 305 12.15 80.65 22.57
CA ILE A 305 12.65 82.03 22.76
C ILE A 305 13.87 82.02 23.70
N TRP A 306 13.84 81.21 24.76
CA TRP A 306 14.99 81.02 25.65
C TRP A 306 16.17 80.33 24.94
N LEU A 307 15.88 79.35 24.09
CA LEU A 307 16.86 78.61 23.29
C LEU A 307 17.43 79.49 22.16
N GLU A 308 16.61 80.35 21.55
CA GLU A 308 17.03 81.38 20.58
C GLU A 308 17.97 82.40 21.24
N GLY A 309 17.67 82.85 22.47
CA GLY A 309 18.56 83.72 23.25
C GLY A 309 19.92 83.10 23.61
N ILE A 310 19.97 81.76 23.78
CA ILE A 310 21.22 81.01 23.99
C ILE A 310 21.94 80.72 22.66
N CYS A 311 21.20 80.40 21.60
CA CYS A 311 21.73 80.19 20.25
C CYS A 311 22.39 81.44 19.66
N ILE A 312 21.88 82.64 19.95
CA ILE A 312 22.51 83.89 19.49
C ILE A 312 23.91 84.08 20.12
N LYS A 313 24.16 83.53 21.32
CA LYS A 313 25.47 83.64 21.97
C LYS A 313 26.50 82.64 21.44
N ILE A 314 26.12 81.40 21.15
CA ILE A 314 27.01 80.35 20.60
C ILE A 314 26.20 79.37 19.71
N PRO A 315 25.93 79.71 18.45
CA PRO A 315 24.95 78.99 17.62
C PRO A 315 25.40 77.57 17.22
N GLU A 316 26.68 77.38 16.91
CA GLU A 316 27.18 76.10 16.40
C GLU A 316 27.28 75.04 17.50
N THR A 317 27.72 75.43 18.70
CA THR A 317 28.02 74.48 19.79
C THR A 317 26.77 73.94 20.46
N VAL A 318 25.72 74.76 20.63
CA VAL A 318 24.48 74.34 21.30
C VAL A 318 23.66 73.38 20.43
N CYS A 319 23.61 73.63 19.13
CA CYS A 319 22.93 72.75 18.18
C CYS A 319 23.66 71.39 18.05
N LEU A 320 25.00 71.42 17.98
CA LEU A 320 25.82 70.21 17.91
C LEU A 320 25.75 69.36 19.19
N ILE A 321 25.81 69.97 20.37
CA ILE A 321 25.73 69.24 21.65
C ILE A 321 24.34 68.65 21.86
N THR A 322 23.28 69.44 21.66
CA THR A 322 21.91 68.99 21.92
C THR A 322 21.46 67.92 20.93
N GLY A 323 21.75 68.12 19.64
CA GLY A 323 21.49 67.11 18.60
C GLY A 323 22.37 65.87 18.77
N GLY A 324 23.64 66.05 19.15
CA GLY A 324 24.59 64.96 19.40
C GLY A 324 24.18 64.07 20.56
N VAL A 325 23.71 64.64 21.68
CA VAL A 325 23.22 63.87 22.84
C VAL A 325 21.97 63.06 22.48
N LEU A 326 21.02 63.66 21.75
CA LEU A 326 19.78 62.98 21.34
C LEU A 326 20.07 61.85 20.34
N PHE A 327 20.98 62.08 19.39
CA PHE A 327 21.45 61.06 18.45
C PHE A 327 22.22 59.93 19.16
N LEU A 328 23.10 60.25 20.11
CA LEU A 328 23.83 59.25 20.89
C LEU A 328 22.90 58.39 21.75
N LEU A 329 21.85 58.96 22.35
CA LEU A 329 20.85 58.21 23.09
C LEU A 329 20.07 57.25 22.18
N ILE A 330 19.65 57.70 21.00
CA ILE A 330 18.97 56.84 20.01
C ILE A 330 19.90 55.71 19.57
N VAL A 331 21.15 56.01 19.24
CA VAL A 331 22.14 55.01 18.82
C VAL A 331 22.47 54.03 19.95
N GLN A 332 22.59 54.49 21.19
CA GLN A 332 22.84 53.62 22.35
C GLN A 332 21.67 52.66 22.59
N VAL A 333 20.42 53.14 22.57
CA VAL A 333 19.26 52.27 22.74
C VAL A 333 19.09 51.31 21.56
N GLY A 334 19.34 51.77 20.33
CA GLY A 334 19.36 50.91 19.14
C GLY A 334 20.46 49.83 19.20
N ASN A 335 21.64 50.16 19.74
CA ASN A 335 22.71 49.20 19.97
C ASN A 335 22.37 48.21 21.09
N VAL A 336 21.70 48.63 22.15
CA VAL A 336 21.18 47.73 23.20
C VAL A 336 20.16 46.76 22.61
N LEU A 337 19.23 47.23 21.77
CA LEU A 337 18.26 46.38 21.09
C LEU A 337 18.94 45.41 20.11
N LYS A 338 19.93 45.89 19.34
CA LYS A 338 20.73 45.07 18.42
C LYS A 338 21.54 44.01 19.16
N ASN A 339 22.12 44.35 20.31
CA ASN A 339 22.84 43.41 21.15
C ASN A 339 21.89 42.40 21.80
N ALA A 340 20.69 42.81 22.23
CA ALA A 340 19.64 41.91 22.71
C ALA A 340 19.16 40.94 21.61
N CYS A 341 19.12 41.39 20.35
CA CYS A 341 18.84 40.54 19.19
C CYS A 341 20.04 39.65 18.76
N LYS A 342 21.27 39.96 19.18
CA LYS A 342 22.49 39.20 18.84
C LYS A 342 23.00 38.29 19.95
N SER A 343 22.55 38.47 21.19
CA SER A 343 23.12 37.77 22.35
C SER A 343 22.74 36.29 22.35
N ASP A 344 23.58 35.50 21.70
CA ASP A 344 23.90 34.11 21.99
C ASP A 344 25.44 34.06 22.02
N LYS A 345 26.01 34.11 23.22
CA LYS A 345 27.14 33.24 23.55
C LYS A 345 26.60 32.22 24.52
#